data_AF-A0A1V1RI31-F1
#
_entry.id   AF-A0A1V1RI31-F1
#
_cell.length_a   1.000
_cell.length_b   1.000
_cell.length_c   1.000
_cell.angle_alpha   90.00
_cell.angle_beta   90.00
_cell.angle_gamma   90.00
#
_symmetry.space_group_name_H-M   'P 1'
#
loop_
_entity.id
_entity.type
_entity.pdbx_description
1 polymer ?
#
loop_
_entity_poly.entity_id
_entity_poly.type
_entity_poly.pdbx_seq_one_letter_code
_entity_poly.pdbx_strand_id
1 'polypeptide(L)'
;MARRTGAPLPDERPTGTAFEIADESALEQLLALDIACFSDFWRYDVRLMARYLASDRTVVAKRGLAVVGYAMCRIDRGHGVVGRLAVAPAHRGNGIGSALLADCLRYLERQGIHRTVLYTQAGNDAAQRLYARFGFESIGPRKHLLAFGAVETEKGVTPCSPGVRSS
;
A
#
# COMPACT_ATOMS: atom_id res chain seq x y z
N MET A 1 -23.38 -9.43 2.50
CA MET A 1 -22.28 -8.62 3.08
C MET A 1 -21.01 -9.45 3.03
N ALA A 2 -20.05 -9.10 2.17
CA ALA A 2 -18.78 -9.83 2.09
C ALA A 2 -17.97 -9.59 3.37
N ARG A 3 -17.65 -10.65 4.10
CA ARG A 3 -16.81 -10.58 5.30
C ARG A 3 -15.34 -10.56 4.90
N ARG A 4 -14.53 -9.76 5.60
CA ARG A 4 -13.07 -9.76 5.48
C ARG A 4 -12.49 -11.14 5.83
N THR A 5 -11.71 -11.71 4.91
CA THR A 5 -11.00 -13.00 5.09
C THR A 5 -9.58 -12.87 5.67
N GLY A 6 -9.08 -11.64 5.85
CA GLY A 6 -7.78 -11.37 6.48
C GLY A 6 -7.83 -11.26 8.01
N ALA A 7 -6.66 -11.30 8.65
CA ALA A 7 -6.53 -11.10 10.10
C ALA A 7 -7.20 -9.80 10.58
N PRO A 8 -7.59 -9.71 11.87
CA PRO A 8 -7.97 -8.44 12.48
C PRO A 8 -6.93 -7.35 12.18
N LEU A 9 -7.37 -6.17 11.73
CA LEU A 9 -6.48 -5.02 11.61
C LEU A 9 -5.97 -4.72 13.02
N PRO A 10 -4.66 -4.53 13.21
CA PRO A 10 -4.11 -4.26 14.53
C PRO A 10 -4.76 -3.00 15.09
N ASP A 11 -5.47 -3.14 16.22
CA ASP A 11 -6.06 -2.01 16.95
C ASP A 11 -4.99 -1.26 17.76
N GLU A 12 -3.95 -1.98 18.20
CA GLU A 12 -2.84 -1.39 18.94
C GLU A 12 -1.89 -0.60 18.03
N ARG A 13 -1.64 0.65 18.44
CA ARG A 13 -0.62 1.50 17.83
C ARG A 13 0.71 1.28 18.55
N PRO A 14 1.85 1.23 17.83
CA PRO A 14 3.16 1.12 18.45
C PRO A 14 3.41 2.23 19.49
N THR A 15 3.91 1.85 20.66
CA THR A 15 4.20 2.78 21.76
C THR A 15 5.10 3.93 21.30
N GLY A 16 4.81 5.14 21.79
CA GLY A 16 5.57 6.35 21.46
C GLY A 16 5.46 6.80 20.00
N THR A 17 4.49 6.27 19.23
CA THR A 17 4.28 6.63 17.83
C THR A 17 2.90 7.25 17.63
N ALA A 18 2.86 8.53 17.24
CA ALA A 18 1.64 9.24 16.87
C ALA A 18 1.32 9.03 15.38
N PHE A 19 0.04 9.09 15.01
CA PHE A 19 -0.41 8.97 13.63
C PHE A 19 -1.34 10.13 13.29
N GLU A 20 -1.02 10.86 12.22
CA GLU A 20 -1.75 12.05 11.78
C GLU A 20 -1.88 12.06 10.25
N ILE A 21 -2.86 12.82 9.75
CA ILE A 21 -2.99 13.08 8.32
C ILE A 21 -2.00 14.17 7.96
N ALA A 22 -1.17 13.89 6.95
CA ALA A 22 -0.22 14.87 6.44
C ALA A 22 -0.90 15.86 5.50
N ASP A 23 -0.49 17.11 5.60
CA ASP A 23 -0.73 18.17 4.61
C ASP A 23 0.60 18.57 3.96
N GLU A 24 0.59 19.64 3.16
CA GLU A 24 1.76 20.13 2.44
C GLU A 24 2.96 20.49 3.33
N SER A 25 2.73 20.80 4.62
CA SER A 25 3.82 21.09 5.57
C SER A 25 4.73 19.88 5.82
N ALA A 26 4.24 18.66 5.56
CA ALA A 26 5.03 17.44 5.71
C ALA A 26 5.94 17.13 4.52
N LEU A 27 5.84 17.89 3.41
CA LEU A 27 6.50 17.56 2.14
C LEU A 27 8.01 17.33 2.28
N GLU A 28 8.70 18.20 3.02
CA GLU A 28 10.14 18.09 3.23
C GLU A 28 10.52 16.80 3.97
N GLN A 29 9.81 16.48 5.06
CA GLN A 29 10.07 15.26 5.83
C GLN A 29 9.72 14.00 5.04
N LEU A 30 8.67 14.04 4.22
CA LEU A 30 8.30 12.92 3.35
C LEU A 30 9.38 12.66 2.30
N LEU A 31 9.92 13.71 1.67
CA LEU A 31 11.02 13.58 0.69
C LEU A 31 12.30 13.03 1.34
N ALA A 32 12.66 13.55 2.51
CA ALA A 32 13.84 13.06 3.25
C ALA A 32 13.70 11.58 3.63
N LEU A 33 12.52 11.19 4.14
CA LEU A 33 12.21 9.81 4.46
C LEU A 33 12.21 8.92 3.21
N ASP A 34 11.76 9.46 2.08
CA ASP A 34 11.74 8.75 0.81
C ASP A 34 13.14 8.38 0.32
N ILE A 35 14.04 9.35 0.37
CA ILE A 35 15.45 9.17 0.04
C ILE A 35 16.09 8.07 0.90
N ALA A 36 15.75 8.04 2.19
CA ALA A 36 16.24 7.04 3.13
C ALA A 36 15.65 5.62 2.92
N CYS A 37 14.48 5.52 2.28
CA CYS A 37 13.78 4.25 2.11
C CYS A 37 13.96 3.59 0.75
N PHE A 38 14.21 4.37 -0.31
CA PHE A 38 14.22 3.90 -1.69
C PHE A 38 15.51 4.30 -2.42
N SER A 39 15.96 3.45 -3.36
CA SER A 39 17.06 3.79 -4.26
C SER A 39 16.63 4.83 -5.29
N ASP A 40 17.60 5.53 -5.90
CA ASP A 40 17.38 6.67 -6.81
C ASP A 40 16.27 6.45 -7.84
N PHE A 41 16.24 5.27 -8.47
CA PHE A 41 15.24 4.92 -9.48
C PHE A 41 13.80 4.90 -8.96
N TRP A 42 13.61 4.62 -7.66
CA TRP A 42 12.29 4.47 -7.03
C TRP A 42 11.88 5.66 -6.18
N ARG A 43 12.72 6.69 -6.07
CA ARG A 43 12.41 7.91 -5.31
C ARG A 43 11.38 8.76 -6.03
N TYR A 44 10.54 9.43 -5.27
CA TYR A 44 9.74 10.51 -5.81
C TYR A 44 10.58 11.78 -5.83
N ASP A 45 10.51 12.52 -6.94
CA ASP A 45 10.92 13.91 -6.94
C ASP A 45 9.89 14.78 -6.19
N VAL A 46 10.28 16.02 -5.92
CA VAL A 46 9.42 17.00 -5.21
C VAL A 46 8.06 17.18 -5.87
N ARG A 47 8.00 17.20 -7.22
CA ARG A 47 6.77 17.45 -7.98
C ARG A 47 5.82 16.28 -7.84
N LEU A 48 6.34 15.06 -7.92
CA LEU A 48 5.57 13.83 -7.81
C LEU A 48 5.07 13.62 -6.37
N MET A 49 5.92 13.85 -5.37
CA MET A 49 5.52 13.78 -3.96
C MET A 49 4.43 14.80 -3.63
N ALA A 50 4.61 16.07 -4.00
CA ALA A 50 3.62 17.13 -3.77
C ALA A 50 2.29 16.80 -4.45
N ARG A 51 2.32 16.28 -5.69
CA ARG A 51 1.11 15.86 -6.41
C ARG A 51 0.36 14.76 -5.66
N TYR A 52 1.06 13.72 -5.22
CA TYR A 52 0.40 12.62 -4.47
C TYR A 52 -0.06 13.07 -3.09
N LEU A 53 0.68 13.93 -2.42
CA LEU A 53 0.26 14.49 -1.13
C LEU A 53 -1.03 15.32 -1.27
N ALA A 54 -1.21 16.02 -2.39
CA ALA A 54 -2.42 16.78 -2.68
C ALA A 54 -3.61 15.90 -3.14
N SER A 55 -3.37 14.75 -3.78
CA SER A 55 -4.43 13.90 -4.35
C SER A 55 -4.82 12.70 -3.48
N ASP A 56 -3.86 12.12 -2.77
CA ASP A 56 -4.01 10.88 -2.02
C ASP A 56 -4.09 11.19 -0.52
N ARG A 57 -4.88 10.40 0.21
CA ARG A 57 -4.89 10.48 1.67
C ARG A 57 -3.57 9.93 2.19
N THR A 58 -2.77 10.82 2.78
CA THR A 58 -1.46 10.49 3.35
C THR A 58 -1.55 10.47 4.87
N VAL A 59 -1.23 9.33 5.48
CA VAL A 59 -1.05 9.19 6.93
C VAL A 59 0.44 9.09 7.24
N VAL A 60 0.90 9.83 8.24
CA VAL A 60 2.29 9.78 8.74
C VAL A 60 2.33 9.20 10.15
N ALA A 61 3.41 8.46 10.43
CA ALA A 61 3.78 7.99 11.75
C ALA A 61 4.90 8.88 12.28
N LYS A 62 4.72 9.46 13.47
CA LYS A 62 5.65 10.39 14.10
C LYS A 62 6.17 9.87 15.44
N ARG A 63 7.47 10.09 15.67
CA ARG A 63 8.09 9.96 16.99
C ARG A 63 8.64 11.33 17.40
N GLY A 64 7.97 11.97 18.36
CA GLY A 64 8.17 13.39 18.62
C GLY A 64 7.76 14.22 17.40
N LEU A 65 8.65 15.08 16.93
CA LEU A 65 8.43 15.93 15.75
C LEU A 65 8.80 15.25 14.42
N ALA A 66 9.52 14.12 14.46
CA ALA A 66 10.05 13.46 13.27
C ALA A 66 9.05 12.48 12.66
N VAL A 67 8.83 12.58 11.34
CA VAL A 67 8.13 11.57 10.55
C VAL A 67 9.05 10.36 10.33
N VAL A 68 8.65 9.21 10.87
CA VAL A 68 9.40 7.95 10.80
C VAL A 68 8.78 6.92 9.86
N GLY A 69 7.59 7.20 9.34
CA GLY A 69 6.89 6.37 8.38
C GLY A 69 5.72 7.11 7.74
N TYR A 70 5.30 6.68 6.57
CA TYR A 70 4.09 7.19 5.92
C TYR A 70 3.43 6.14 5.04
N ALA A 71 2.14 6.29 4.80
CA ALA A 71 1.42 5.55 3.78
C ALA A 71 0.43 6.46 3.03
N MET A 72 0.30 6.21 1.73
CA MET A 72 -0.59 6.91 0.82
C MET A 72 -1.64 5.97 0.28
N CYS A 73 -2.90 6.36 0.36
CA CYS A 73 -4.00 5.63 -0.23
C CYS A 73 -5.02 6.55 -0.90
N ARG A 74 -5.70 6.04 -1.93
CA ARG A 74 -6.75 6.75 -2.64
C ARG A 74 -7.85 5.79 -3.07
N ILE A 75 -8.96 6.35 -3.55
CA ILE A 75 -10.03 5.61 -4.20
C ILE A 75 -9.91 5.87 -5.71
N ASP A 76 -9.87 4.80 -6.50
CA ASP A 76 -9.79 4.85 -7.95
C ASP A 76 -10.79 3.85 -8.56
N ARG A 77 -11.73 4.35 -9.36
CA ARG A 77 -12.76 3.54 -10.06
C ARG A 77 -13.45 2.49 -9.18
N GLY A 78 -13.89 2.88 -7.98
CA GLY A 78 -14.57 2.00 -7.02
C GLY A 78 -13.67 1.03 -6.25
N HIS A 79 -12.35 1.14 -6.43
CA HIS A 79 -11.34 0.34 -5.75
C HIS A 79 -10.46 1.23 -4.88
N GLY A 80 -9.95 0.68 -3.78
CA GLY A 80 -8.93 1.33 -2.96
C GLY A 80 -7.56 1.05 -3.54
N VAL A 81 -6.67 2.03 -3.53
CA VAL A 81 -5.28 1.84 -3.95
C VAL A 81 -4.37 2.26 -2.82
N VAL A 82 -3.50 1.36 -2.34
CA VAL A 82 -2.37 1.73 -1.48
C VAL A 82 -1.18 2.00 -2.40
N GLY A 83 -0.86 3.28 -2.57
CA GLY A 83 0.13 3.74 -3.55
C GLY A 83 1.56 3.63 -3.05
N ARG A 84 1.80 4.04 -1.80
CA ARG A 84 3.13 4.03 -1.21
C ARG A 84 3.06 3.75 0.27
N LEU A 85 4.05 3.02 0.78
CA LEU A 85 4.25 2.78 2.20
C LEU A 85 5.74 2.74 2.46
N ALA A 86 6.20 3.56 3.40
CA ALA A 86 7.60 3.64 3.79
C ALA A 86 7.73 3.73 5.30
N VAL A 87 8.77 3.08 5.84
CA VAL A 87 9.18 3.19 7.24
C VAL A 87 10.69 3.32 7.27
N ALA A 88 11.16 4.33 7.98
CA ALA A 88 12.58 4.62 8.17
C ALA A 88 13.31 3.35 8.62
N PRO A 89 14.49 3.01 8.04
CA PRO A 89 15.20 1.77 8.35
C PRO A 89 15.37 1.49 9.86
N ALA A 90 15.73 2.52 10.64
CA ALA A 90 15.91 2.43 12.09
C ALA A 90 14.62 2.13 12.89
N HIS A 91 13.45 2.28 12.25
CA HIS A 91 12.13 2.10 12.88
C HIS A 91 11.37 0.88 12.35
N ARG A 92 11.96 0.11 11.43
CA ARG A 92 11.37 -1.14 10.92
C ARG A 92 11.30 -2.21 12.02
N GLY A 93 10.43 -3.20 11.84
CA GLY A 93 10.22 -4.27 12.82
C GLY A 93 9.38 -3.89 14.05
N ASN A 94 9.06 -2.60 14.23
CA ASN A 94 8.30 -2.10 15.39
C ASN A 94 6.78 -1.95 15.14
N GLY A 95 6.22 -2.69 14.18
CA GLY A 95 4.78 -2.65 13.88
C GLY A 95 4.26 -1.38 13.16
N ILE A 96 5.11 -0.37 12.91
CA ILE A 96 4.70 0.91 12.28
C ILE A 96 4.10 0.71 10.88
N GLY A 97 4.73 -0.12 10.03
CA GLY A 97 4.21 -0.41 8.70
C GLY A 97 2.83 -1.07 8.73
N SER A 98 2.61 -1.98 9.67
CA SER A 98 1.31 -2.61 9.90
C SER A 98 0.25 -1.58 10.33
N ALA A 99 0.60 -0.68 11.26
CA ALA A 99 -0.32 0.36 11.72
C ALA A 99 -0.68 1.36 10.62
N LEU A 100 0.28 1.76 9.78
CA LEU A 100 0.06 2.63 8.62
C LEU A 100 -0.88 1.96 7.58
N LEU A 101 -0.60 0.70 7.23
CA LEU A 101 -1.44 -0.05 6.30
C LEU A 101 -2.86 -0.24 6.86
N ALA A 102 -2.96 -0.56 8.15
CA ALA A 102 -4.25 -0.69 8.83
C ALA A 102 -5.05 0.62 8.78
N ASP A 103 -4.41 1.77 8.97
CA ASP A 103 -5.08 3.07 8.87
C ASP A 103 -5.64 3.33 7.46
N CYS A 104 -4.85 3.07 6.42
CA CYS A 104 -5.31 3.15 5.03
C CYS A 104 -6.51 2.24 4.77
N LEU A 105 -6.45 0.98 5.20
CA LEU A 105 -7.52 0.01 5.00
C LEU A 105 -8.79 0.39 5.75
N ARG A 106 -8.68 0.83 7.02
CA ARG A 106 -9.83 1.32 7.79
C ARG A 106 -10.46 2.55 7.13
N TYR A 107 -9.65 3.45 6.59
CA TYR A 107 -10.16 4.58 5.83
C TYR A 107 -10.96 4.13 4.61
N LEU A 108 -10.38 3.26 3.76
CA LEU A 108 -11.04 2.73 2.57
C LEU A 108 -12.35 1.99 2.93
N GLU A 109 -12.33 1.15 3.97
CA GLU A 109 -13.51 0.44 4.46
C GLU A 109 -14.63 1.40 4.91
N ARG A 110 -14.28 2.48 5.63
CA ARG A 110 -15.25 3.54 6.00
C ARG A 110 -15.81 4.28 4.80
N GLN A 111 -15.12 4.28 3.66
CA GLN A 111 -15.61 4.85 2.40
C GLN A 111 -16.44 3.84 1.58
N GLY A 112 -16.76 2.67 2.14
CA GLY A 112 -17.52 1.62 1.44
C GLY A 112 -16.69 0.84 0.41
N ILE A 113 -15.36 0.98 0.45
CA ILE A 113 -14.47 0.28 -0.46
C ILE A 113 -14.15 -1.09 0.11
N HIS A 114 -14.58 -2.11 -0.62
CA HIS A 114 -14.37 -3.51 -0.23
C HIS A 114 -13.27 -4.19 -1.03
N ARG A 115 -12.79 -3.55 -2.11
CA ARG A 115 -11.69 -4.05 -2.92
C ARG A 115 -10.49 -3.11 -2.89
N THR A 116 -9.38 -3.53 -2.30
CA THR A 116 -8.14 -2.74 -2.25
C THR A 116 -7.04 -3.41 -3.04
N VAL A 117 -6.29 -2.62 -3.80
CA VAL A 117 -5.18 -3.05 -4.64
C VAL A 117 -3.89 -2.33 -4.27
N LEU A 118 -2.76 -3.01 -4.42
CA LEU A 118 -1.44 -2.39 -4.29
C LEU A 118 -0.43 -3.09 -5.19
N TYR A 119 0.68 -2.40 -5.44
CA TYR A 119 1.77 -2.91 -6.26
C TYR A 119 3.07 -2.96 -5.45
N THR A 120 3.75 -4.09 -5.51
CA THR A 120 5.07 -4.28 -4.90
C THR A 120 6.04 -4.92 -5.89
N GLN A 121 7.32 -4.92 -5.54
CA GLN A 121 8.38 -5.58 -6.32
C GLN A 121 8.49 -7.06 -5.97
N ALA A 122 8.97 -7.87 -6.91
CA ALA A 122 9.15 -9.31 -6.72
C ALA A 122 10.14 -9.63 -5.59
N GLY A 123 11.20 -8.81 -5.43
CA GLY A 123 12.21 -8.99 -4.37
C GLY A 123 11.93 -8.20 -3.08
N ASN A 124 10.77 -7.56 -2.94
CA ASN A 124 10.43 -6.85 -1.71
C ASN A 124 9.70 -7.77 -0.73
N ASP A 125 10.40 -8.79 -0.26
CA ASP A 125 9.84 -9.84 0.59
C ASP A 125 9.27 -9.29 1.90
N ALA A 126 9.87 -8.22 2.43
CA ALA A 126 9.39 -7.56 3.64
C ALA A 126 7.99 -6.99 3.43
N ALA A 127 7.76 -6.27 2.33
CA ALA A 127 6.44 -5.74 1.99
C ALA A 127 5.45 -6.85 1.64
N GLN A 128 5.88 -7.87 0.89
CA GLN A 128 5.01 -9.01 0.55
C GLN A 128 4.54 -9.76 1.81
N ARG A 129 5.43 -10.03 2.77
CA ARG A 129 5.06 -10.63 4.07
C ARG A 129 4.11 -9.75 4.86
N LEU A 130 4.31 -8.43 4.83
CA LEU A 130 3.38 -7.48 5.45
C LEU A 130 2.01 -7.60 4.82
N TYR A 131 1.90 -7.48 3.49
CA TYR A 131 0.62 -7.53 2.79
C TYR A 131 -0.10 -8.87 2.95
N ALA A 132 0.64 -10.00 2.90
CA ALA A 132 0.07 -11.32 3.12
C ALA A 132 -0.59 -11.45 4.52
N ARG A 133 0.00 -10.85 5.57
CA ARG A 133 -0.61 -10.84 6.92
C ARG A 133 -1.94 -10.10 6.98
N PHE A 134 -2.16 -9.14 6.07
CA PHE A 134 -3.40 -8.38 5.94
C PHE A 134 -4.42 -9.06 5.00
N GLY A 135 -4.13 -10.28 4.53
CA GLY A 135 -5.01 -11.06 3.66
C GLY A 135 -4.97 -10.62 2.20
N PHE A 136 -3.92 -9.92 1.77
CA PHE A 136 -3.72 -9.64 0.36
C PHE A 136 -3.19 -10.87 -0.38
N GLU A 137 -3.78 -11.17 -1.53
CA GLU A 137 -3.41 -12.30 -2.39
C GLU A 137 -2.83 -11.84 -3.72
N SER A 138 -1.79 -12.52 -4.21
CA SER A 138 -1.16 -12.21 -5.50
C SER A 138 -2.03 -12.69 -6.65
N ILE A 139 -2.44 -11.80 -7.56
CA ILE A 139 -3.36 -12.15 -8.66
C ILE A 139 -2.72 -12.21 -10.06
N GLY A 140 -1.42 -12.50 -10.18
CA GLY A 140 -0.83 -12.86 -11.48
C GLY A 140 0.71 -12.80 -11.59
N PRO A 141 1.29 -13.36 -12.67
CA PRO A 141 2.73 -13.52 -12.86
C PRO A 141 3.48 -12.27 -13.36
N ARG A 142 2.75 -11.19 -13.72
CA ARG A 142 3.36 -9.93 -14.19
C ARG A 142 2.65 -8.73 -13.57
N LYS A 143 3.32 -8.15 -12.56
CA LYS A 143 2.91 -6.99 -11.73
C LYS A 143 1.95 -7.40 -10.63
N HIS A 144 2.52 -7.52 -9.43
CA HIS A 144 1.88 -7.91 -8.17
C HIS A 144 0.69 -7.02 -7.90
N LEU A 145 -0.49 -7.48 -8.33
CA LEU A 145 -1.75 -6.93 -7.92
C LEU A 145 -2.13 -7.74 -6.69
N LEU A 146 -2.13 -7.06 -5.55
CA LEU A 146 -2.51 -7.63 -4.27
C LEU A 146 -3.93 -7.15 -4.00
N ALA A 147 -4.92 -8.03 -4.18
CA ALA A 147 -6.33 -7.70 -3.98
C ALA A 147 -6.78 -8.12 -2.58
N PHE A 148 -7.56 -7.26 -1.93
CA PHE A 148 -8.28 -7.56 -0.69
C PHE A 148 -9.78 -7.52 -1.00
N GLY A 149 -10.56 -8.54 -0.62
CA GLY A 149 -11.99 -8.67 -0.96
C GLY A 149 -12.26 -9.60 -2.16
N ALA A 150 -13.47 -10.17 -2.23
CA ALA A 150 -13.84 -11.22 -3.19
C ALA A 150 -13.41 -10.88 -4.62
N VAL A 151 -12.52 -11.71 -5.18
CA VAL A 151 -12.21 -11.69 -6.60
C VAL A 151 -13.36 -12.40 -7.30
N GLU A 152 -14.32 -11.66 -7.84
CA GLU A 152 -15.10 -12.20 -8.94
C GLU A 152 -14.14 -12.34 -10.13
N THR A 153 -13.77 -13.59 -10.41
CA THR A 153 -13.16 -13.94 -11.68
C THR A 153 -14.25 -13.86 -12.73
N GLU A 154 -14.30 -12.76 -13.48
CA GLU A 154 -15.02 -12.77 -14.74
C GLU A 154 -14.35 -13.82 -15.63
N LYS A 155 -15.07 -14.93 -15.84
CA LYS A 155 -14.74 -15.98 -16.79
C LYS A 155 -14.60 -15.35 -18.17
N GLY A 156 -13.50 -15.68 -18.86
CA GLY A 156 -13.49 -15.74 -20.32
C GLY A 156 -12.37 -15.00 -21.02
N VAL A 157 -11.14 -15.52 -20.94
CA VAL A 157 -10.22 -15.45 -22.08
C VAL A 157 -9.75 -16.87 -22.37
N THR A 158 -10.35 -17.48 -23.39
CA THR A 158 -9.89 -18.73 -23.97
C THR A 158 -8.50 -18.50 -24.59
N PRO A 159 -7.45 -19.27 -24.24
CA PRO A 159 -6.22 -19.25 -25.00
C PRO A 159 -6.49 -19.94 -26.34
N CYS A 160 -6.39 -19.18 -27.44
CA CYS A 160 -6.37 -19.73 -28.78
C CYS A 160 -5.12 -20.64 -28.91
N SER A 161 -5.33 -21.95 -29.08
CA SER A 161 -4.24 -22.88 -29.38
C SER A 161 -3.72 -22.59 -30.80
N PRO A 162 -2.40 -22.56 -31.04
CA PRO A 162 -1.87 -22.52 -32.39
C PRO A 162 -2.09 -23.90 -33.03
N GLY A 163 -3.10 -24.01 -33.88
CA GLY A 163 -3.26 -25.17 -34.75
C GLY A 163 -2.10 -25.23 -35.74
N VAL A 164 -1.17 -26.16 -35.51
CA VAL A 164 -0.32 -26.73 -36.56
C VAL A 164 -1.23 -27.28 -37.65
N ARG A 165 -1.09 -26.76 -38.88
CA ARG A 165 -1.47 -27.48 -40.09
C ARG A 165 -0.21 -27.99 -40.74
N SER A 166 0.02 -29.28 -40.55
CA SER A 166 0.80 -30.13 -41.44
C SER A 166 0.01 -30.39 -42.72
N SER A 167 0.57 -30.04 -43.86
CA SER A 167 0.40 -30.73 -45.15
C SER A 167 1.62 -30.41 -46.00
#